data_AF-A0A503H8B9-F1
#
_entry.id   AF-A0A503H8B9-F1
#
_cell.length_a   1.000
_cell.length_b   1.000
_cell.length_c   1.000
_cell.angle_alpha   90.00
_cell.angle_beta   90.00
_cell.angle_gamma   90.00
#
_symmetry.space_group_name_H-M   'P 1'
#
loop_
_entity.id
_entity.type
_entity.pdbx_description
1 polymer ?
#
loop_
_entity_poly.entity_id
_entity_poly.type
_entity_poly.pdbx_seq_one_letter_code
_entity_poly.pdbx_strand_id
1 'polypeptide(L)' 'MQTIDENADLATAIGRLLSENTGAAFISTAASIAILRERTGTAVTDAALQKLLTEMARVRGMTMLFDRQKK' A
#
# COMPACT_ATOMS: atom_id res chain seq x y z
N MET A 1 22.33 -1.81 -5.14
CA MET A 1 21.97 -2.89 -4.21
C MET A 1 20.69 -2.44 -3.53
N GLN A 2 19.53 -2.90 -3.98
CA GLN A 2 18.26 -2.54 -3.31
C GLN A 2 18.20 -3.36 -2.03
N THR A 3 18.34 -2.65 -0.91
CA THR A 3 18.46 -3.17 0.44
C THR A 3 17.21 -3.96 0.79
N ILE A 4 17.37 -5.22 1.19
CA ILE A 4 16.28 -6.09 1.63
C ILE A 4 15.45 -5.42 2.76
N ASP A 5 16.07 -4.52 3.52
CA ASP A 5 15.47 -3.64 4.52
C ASP A 5 14.33 -2.76 3.98
N GLU A 6 14.52 -2.07 2.84
CA GLU A 6 13.53 -1.10 2.34
C GLU A 6 12.22 -1.79 1.94
N ASN A 7 12.32 -3.02 1.45
CA ASN A 7 11.17 -3.86 1.15
C ASN A 7 10.49 -4.39 2.41
N ALA A 8 11.25 -4.71 3.47
CA ALA A 8 10.72 -5.19 4.73
C ALA A 8 9.97 -4.08 5.49
N ASP A 9 10.52 -2.86 5.50
CA ASP A 9 9.88 -1.67 6.05
C ASP A 9 8.59 -1.34 5.31
N LEU A 10 8.62 -1.41 3.98
CA LEU A 10 7.44 -1.17 3.16
C LEU A 10 6.36 -2.22 3.42
N ALA A 11 6.70 -3.51 3.46
CA ALA A 11 5.74 -4.57 3.74
C ALA A 11 5.12 -4.42 5.14
N THR A 12 5.92 -4.00 6.13
CA THR A 12 5.47 -3.73 7.49
C THR A 12 4.52 -2.53 7.54
N ALA A 13 4.86 -1.44 6.85
CA ALA A 13 4.03 -0.25 6.75
C ALA A 13 2.70 -0.54 6.04
N ILE A 14 2.71 -1.33 4.97
CA ILE A 14 1.50 -1.80 4.27
C ILE A 14 0.64 -2.65 5.20
N GLY A 15 1.24 -3.63 5.88
CA GLY A 15 0.53 -4.48 6.84
C GLY A 15 -0.15 -3.64 7.93
N ARG A 16 0.55 -2.63 8.46
CA ARG A 16 0.01 -1.71 9.46
C ARG A 16 -1.13 -0.86 8.91
N LEU A 17 -1.00 -0.31 7.70
CA LEU A 17 -2.04 0.49 7.04
C LEU A 17 -3.32 -0.32 6.81
N LEU A 18 -3.20 -1.58 6.38
CA LEU A 18 -4.34 -2.49 6.20
C LEU A 18 -4.99 -2.86 7.54
N SER A 19 -4.19 -3.09 8.59
CA SER A 19 -4.70 -3.33 9.94
C SER A 19 -5.42 -2.11 10.52
N GLU A 20 -4.86 -0.91 10.35
CA GLU A 20 -5.46 0.37 10.78
C GLU A 20 -6.80 0.62 10.05
N ASN A 21 -6.92 0.20 8.79
CA ASN A 21 -8.14 0.32 7.98
C ASN A 21 -8.99 -0.96 7.91
N THR A 22 -8.82 -1.91 8.83
CA THR A 22 -9.63 -3.16 8.82
C THR A 22 -11.14 -2.90 8.98
N GLY A 23 -11.54 -1.73 9.51
CA GLY A 23 -12.93 -1.29 9.58
C GLY A 23 -13.47 -0.57 8.34
N ALA A 24 -12.62 -0.24 7.36
CA ALA A 24 -13.05 0.43 6.14
C ALA A 24 -13.45 -0.62 5.09
N ALA A 25 -14.67 -0.52 4.55
CA ALA A 25 -15.16 -1.42 3.51
C ALA A 25 -14.29 -1.36 2.24
N PHE A 26 -13.63 -0.22 1.99
CA PHE A 26 -12.75 0.00 0.85
C PHE A 26 -11.63 0.96 1.24
N ILE A 27 -10.42 0.70 0.74
CA ILE A 27 -9.26 1.59 0.88
C ILE A 27 -8.86 2.07 -0.51
N SER A 28 -8.73 3.39 -0.68
CA SER A 28 -8.23 3.98 -1.93
C SER A 28 -6.73 3.70 -2.09
N THR A 29 -6.34 3.17 -3.25
CA THR A 29 -4.91 2.96 -3.59
C THR A 29 -4.11 4.24 -3.55
N ALA A 30 -4.67 5.36 -4.04
CA ALA A 30 -3.96 6.64 -4.08
C ALA A 30 -3.66 7.17 -2.67
N ALA A 31 -4.64 7.13 -1.78
CA ALA A 31 -4.47 7.53 -0.38
C ALA A 31 -3.45 6.62 0.35
N SER A 32 -3.52 5.32 0.10
CA SER A 32 -2.57 4.36 0.68
C SER A 32 -1.13 4.63 0.24
N ILE A 33 -0.93 4.90 -1.05
CA ILE A 33 0.39 5.22 -1.63
C ILE A 33 0.94 6.50 -1.02
N ALA A 34 0.12 7.55 -0.87
CA ALA A 34 0.53 8.80 -0.25
C ALA A 34 1.00 8.59 1.20
N ILE A 35 0.22 7.84 2.00
CA ILE A 35 0.57 7.51 3.40
C ILE A 35 1.84 6.66 3.46
N LEU A 36 2.00 5.67 2.57
CA LEU A 36 3.19 4.83 2.54
C LEU A 36 4.44 5.64 2.17
N ARG A 37 4.35 6.55 1.21
CA ARG A 37 5.45 7.46 0.84
C ARG A 37 5.82 8.38 2.00
N GLU A 38 4.83 8.95 2.69
CA GLU A 38 5.08 9.80 3.86
C GLU A 38 5.74 9.02 5.02
N ARG A 39 5.29 7.79 5.29
CA ARG A 39 5.80 6.97 6.39
C ARG A 39 7.18 6.38 6.14
N THR A 40 7.44 5.92 4.91
CA THR A 40 8.66 5.15 4.59
C THR A 40 9.71 5.95 3.83
N GLY A 41 9.33 7.08 3.23
CA GLY A 41 10.20 7.84 2.33
C GLY A 41 10.63 7.06 1.08
N THR A 42 9.96 5.94 0.76
CA THR A 42 10.41 5.03 -0.29
C THR A 42 10.45 5.68 -1.67
N ALA A 43 11.50 5.35 -2.44
CA ALA A 43 11.63 5.73 -3.84
C ALA A 43 10.90 4.76 -4.80
N VAL A 44 10.23 3.75 -4.26
CA VAL A 44 9.48 2.76 -5.04
C VAL A 44 8.37 3.44 -5.85
N THR A 45 8.17 2.97 -7.09
CA THR A 45 7.16 3.52 -7.99
C THR A 45 5.76 3.22 -7.51
N ASP A 46 4.81 4.10 -7.84
CA ASP A 46 3.40 3.94 -7.44
C ASP A 46 2.81 2.62 -7.95
N ALA A 47 3.23 2.16 -9.14
CA ALA A 47 2.80 0.89 -9.70
C ALA A 47 3.28 -0.32 -8.86
N ALA A 48 4.52 -0.28 -8.35
CA ALA A 48 5.04 -1.33 -7.48
C ALA A 48 4.37 -1.31 -6.10
N LEU A 49 4.14 -0.11 -5.53
CA LEU A 49 3.38 0.07 -4.29
C LEU A 49 1.95 -0.47 -4.44
N GLN A 50 1.27 -0.12 -5.52
CA GLN A 50 -0.08 -0.57 -5.84
C GLN A 50 -0.16 -2.09 -5.96
N LYS A 51 0.81 -2.72 -6.62
CA LYS A 51 0.89 -4.18 -6.75
C LYS A 51 1.05 -4.85 -5.38
N LEU A 52 1.96 -4.36 -4.54
CA LEU A 52 2.19 -4.87 -3.19
C LEU A 52 0.98 -4.69 -2.27
N LEU A 53 0.36 -3.50 -2.28
CA LEU A 53 -0.87 -3.21 -1.55
C LEU A 53 -1.99 -4.17 -1.95
N THR A 54 -2.18 -4.37 -3.26
CA THR A 54 -3.22 -5.25 -3.79
C THR A 54 -3.00 -6.69 -3.36
N GLU A 55 -1.76 -7.18 -3.44
CA GLU A 55 -1.41 -8.53 -3.01
C GLU A 55 -1.67 -8.73 -1.51
N MET A 56 -1.22 -7.78 -0.68
CA MET A 56 -1.36 -7.84 0.78
C MET A 56 -2.81 -7.68 1.25
N ALA A 57 -3.61 -6.87 0.56
CA ALA A 57 -5.04 -6.73 0.80
C ALA A 57 -5.80 -7.99 0.40
N ARG A 58 -5.46 -8.60 -0.75
CA ARG A 58 -6.05 -9.85 -1.23
C ARG A 58 -5.84 -11.00 -0.24
N VAL A 59 -4.64 -11.13 0.34
CA VAL A 59 -4.34 -12.14 1.38
C VAL A 59 -5.23 -11.96 2.62
N ARG A 60 -5.68 -10.72 2.88
CA ARG A 60 -6.57 -10.37 4.00
C ARG A 60 -8.06 -10.38 3.64
N GLY A 61 -8.42 -10.71 2.41
CA GLY A 61 -9.81 -10.64 1.92
C GLY A 61 -10.34 -9.21 1.76
N MET A 62 -9.47 -8.21 1.73
CA MET A 62 -9.84 -6.79 1.57
C MET A 62 -9.88 -6.41 0.09
N THR A 63 -10.82 -5.54 -0.26
CA THR A 63 -10.94 -5.01 -1.63
C THR A 63 -10.32 -3.62 -1.71
N MET A 64 -9.27 -3.47 -2.52
CA MET A 64 -8.67 -2.17 -2.82
C MET A 64 -9.52 -1.44 -3.86
N LEU A 65 -9.86 -0.18 -3.58
CA LEU A 65 -10.51 0.68 -4.55
C LEU A 65 -9.43 1.33 -5.42
N PHE A 66 -9.37 0.91 -6.68
CA PHE A 66 -8.60 1.61 -7.68
C PHE A 66 -9.33 2.90 -8.01
N ASP A 67 -8.88 3.98 -7.40
CA ASP A 67 -9.31 5.33 -7.75
C ASP A 67 -8.81 5.61 -9.16
N ARG A 68 -9.60 5.17 -10.16
CA ARG A 68 -9.38 5.48 -11.56
C ARG A 68 -9.71 6.95 -11.67
N GLN A 69 -8.72 7.81 -11.39
CA GLN A 69 -8.76 9.25 -11.62
C GLN A 69 -9.26 9.44 -13.05
N LYS A 70 -10.56 9.71 -13.19
CA LYS A 70 -11.17 10.03 -14.48
C LYS A 70 -10.57 11.37 -14.86
N LYS A 71 -9.59 11.32 -15.76
CA LYS A 71 -9.16 12.47 -16.52
C LYS A 71 -10.23 12.84 -17.55
#